data_AF-A0A7X8GTW5-F1
#
_entry.id   AF-A0A7X8GTW5-F1
#
_cell.length_a   1.000
_cell.length_b   1.000
_cell.length_c   1.000
_cell.angle_alpha   90.00
_cell.angle_beta   90.00
_cell.angle_gamma   90.00
#
_symmetry.space_group_name_H-M   'P 1'
#
loop_
_entity.id
_entity.type
_entity.pdbx_description
1 polymer ?
#
loop_
_entity_poly.entity_id
_entity_poly.type
_entity_poly.pdbx_seq_one_letter_code
_entity_poly.pdbx_strand_id
1 'polypeptide(L)'
;MIHVQHADGSAQFIFQGNNDETIVKGENFSFSGYFGVISLDSNGKLDQIYLGKGKHISYGDRILTAEDVSGAGWMKVSNLR
;
A
#
# COMPACT_ATOMS: atom_id res chain seq x y z
N MET A 1 -5.64 -9.73 2.17
CA MET A 1 -5.87 -8.28 1.96
C MET A 1 -7.24 -7.96 2.50
N ILE A 2 -7.34 -6.86 3.24
CA ILE A 2 -8.60 -6.32 3.74
C ILE A 2 -8.85 -5.02 2.98
N HIS A 3 -10.07 -4.82 2.48
CA HIS A 3 -10.50 -3.57 1.88
C HIS A 3 -11.47 -2.88 2.84
N VAL A 4 -11.09 -1.71 3.32
CA VAL A 4 -11.89 -0.88 4.23
C VAL A 4 -12.43 0.31 3.44
N GLN A 5 -13.75 0.48 3.43
CA GLN A 5 -14.41 1.65 2.87
C GLN A 5 -14.95 2.51 4.03
N HIS A 6 -14.66 3.80 3.99
CA HIS A 6 -15.10 4.76 4.99
C HIS A 6 -16.34 5.52 4.54
N ALA A 7 -17.07 6.08 5.50
CA ALA A 7 -18.30 6.83 5.24
C ALA A 7 -18.07 8.12 4.42
N ASP A 8 -16.86 8.67 4.44
CA ASP A 8 -16.47 9.85 3.66
C ASP A 8 -16.08 9.53 2.20
N GLY A 9 -16.16 8.25 1.81
CA GLY A 9 -15.79 7.74 0.48
C GLY A 9 -14.32 7.39 0.33
N SER A 10 -13.46 7.70 1.31
CA SER A 10 -12.07 7.23 1.31
C SER A 10 -12.00 5.72 1.53
N ALA A 11 -10.88 5.11 1.14
CA ALA A 11 -10.71 3.67 1.26
C ALA A 11 -9.26 3.29 1.59
N GLN A 12 -9.08 2.11 2.19
CA GLN A 12 -7.77 1.52 2.45
C GLN A 12 -7.71 0.06 2.02
N PHE A 13 -6.63 -0.32 1.37
CA PHE A 13 -6.22 -1.72 1.23
C PHE A 13 -5.14 -2.02 2.27
N ILE A 14 -5.42 -2.98 3.15
CA ILE A 14 -4.50 -3.41 4.21
C ILE A 14 -3.97 -4.80 3.86
N PHE A 15 -2.65 -4.92 3.87
CA PHE A 15 -1.93 -6.16 3.59
C PHE A 15 -1.25 -6.64 4.86
N GLN A 16 -1.34 -7.94 5.11
CA GLN A 16 -0.62 -8.61 6.18
C GLN A 16 -0.05 -9.91 5.63
N GLY A 17 1.23 -10.13 5.90
CA GLY A 17 1.94 -11.36 5.59
C GLY A 17 2.67 -11.88 6.83
N ASN A 18 2.98 -13.17 6.82
CA ASN A 18 3.71 -13.81 7.92
C ASN A 18 5.23 -13.76 7.70
N ASN A 19 5.68 -13.33 6.51
CA ASN A 19 7.07 -13.16 6.13
C ASN A 19 7.21 -12.11 5.02
N ASP A 20 8.46 -11.75 4.69
CA ASP A 20 8.81 -10.79 3.65
C ASP A 20 8.62 -11.30 2.21
N GLU A 21 8.34 -12.59 2.05
CA GLU A 21 8.06 -13.27 0.78
C GLU A 21 6.55 -13.45 0.51
N THR A 22 5.69 -13.01 1.42
CA THR A 22 4.24 -13.17 1.26
C THR A 22 3.75 -12.27 0.13
N ILE A 23 3.39 -12.85 -1.00
CA ILE A 23 2.91 -12.12 -2.17
C ILE A 23 1.38 -12.00 -2.16
N VAL A 24 0.87 -10.78 -2.28
CA VAL A 24 -0.54 -10.51 -2.52
C VAL A 24 -0.66 -9.64 -3.77
N LYS A 25 -1.51 -10.04 -4.73
CA LYS A 25 -1.71 -9.33 -5.99
C LYS A 25 -3.21 -9.16 -6.28
N GLY A 26 -3.55 -8.01 -6.84
CA GLY A 26 -4.85 -7.70 -7.39
C GLY A 26 -4.67 -6.95 -8.70
N GLU A 27 -5.77 -6.50 -9.29
CA GLU A 27 -5.74 -5.80 -10.58
C GLU A 27 -4.85 -4.54 -10.54
N ASN A 28 -4.98 -3.74 -9.47
CA ASN A 28 -4.32 -2.45 -9.35
C ASN A 28 -3.23 -2.40 -8.28
N PHE A 29 -2.97 -3.51 -7.55
CA PHE A 29 -1.99 -3.52 -6.47
C PHE A 29 -1.13 -4.78 -6.49
N SER A 30 0.07 -4.65 -5.94
CA SER A 30 0.88 -5.81 -5.55
C SER A 30 1.66 -5.51 -4.28
N PHE A 31 1.89 -6.54 -3.48
CA PHE A 31 2.52 -6.43 -2.17
C PHE A 31 3.38 -7.66 -1.89
N SER A 32 4.54 -7.44 -1.26
CA SER A 32 5.41 -8.46 -0.66
C SER A 32 5.96 -7.96 0.66
N GLY A 33 5.54 -8.54 1.78
CA GLY A 33 5.98 -8.08 3.10
C GLY A 33 5.15 -8.58 4.27
N TYR A 34 5.50 -8.10 5.46
CA TYR A 34 4.74 -8.35 6.68
C TYR A 34 3.52 -7.43 6.80
N PHE A 35 3.64 -6.14 6.46
CA PHE A 35 2.52 -5.21 6.54
C PHE A 35 2.60 -4.10 5.48
N GLY A 36 1.44 -3.69 4.97
CA GLY A 36 1.36 -2.60 4.01
C GLY A 36 -0.03 -1.95 3.99
N VAL A 37 -0.08 -0.67 3.65
CA VAL A 37 -1.33 0.09 3.49
C VAL A 37 -1.28 0.90 2.22
N ILE A 38 -2.35 0.83 1.43
CA ILE A 38 -2.63 1.76 0.32
C ILE A 38 -3.87 2.55 0.71
N SER A 39 -3.75 3.87 0.81
CA SER A 39 -4.84 4.79 1.13
C SER A 39 -5.30 5.53 -0.12
N LEU A 40 -6.61 5.51 -0.36
CA LEU A 40 -7.28 6.28 -1.39
C LEU A 40 -8.06 7.44 -0.75
N ASP A 41 -8.06 8.59 -1.40
CA ASP A 41 -8.92 9.71 -1.05
C ASP A 41 -10.40 9.44 -1.40
N SER A 42 -11.29 10.37 -1.03
CA SER A 42 -12.73 10.25 -1.26
C SER A 42 -13.14 10.24 -2.73
N ASN A 43 -12.22 10.53 -3.66
CA ASN A 43 -12.43 10.44 -5.11
C ASN A 43 -11.83 9.16 -5.70
N GLY A 44 -11.36 8.24 -4.86
CA GLY A 44 -10.70 7.00 -5.29
C GLY A 44 -9.28 7.22 -5.83
N LYS A 45 -8.69 8.41 -5.65
CA LYS A 45 -7.31 8.68 -6.07
C LYS A 45 -6.34 8.23 -4.98
N LEU A 46 -5.17 7.75 -5.39
CA LEU A 46 -4.11 7.38 -4.45
C LEU A 46 -3.66 8.61 -3.65
N ASP A 47 -3.67 8.52 -2.32
CA ASP A 47 -3.15 9.54 -1.40
C ASP A 47 -1.83 9.08 -0.78
N GLN A 48 -1.77 7.84 -0.28
CA GLN A 48 -0.61 7.35 0.45
C GLN A 48 -0.36 5.86 0.23
N ILE A 49 0.92 5.49 0.25
CA ILE A 49 1.39 4.11 0.37
C ILE A 49 2.30 4.00 1.59
N TYR A 50 2.12 2.96 2.41
CA TYR A 50 2.98 2.59 3.54
C TYR A 50 3.44 1.14 3.38
N LEU A 51 4.73 0.90 3.61
CA LEU A 51 5.35 -0.42 3.67
C LEU A 51 6.01 -0.59 5.03
N GLY A 52 5.55 -1.55 5.81
CA GLY A 52 6.12 -1.91 7.10
C GLY A 52 6.73 -3.31 7.03
N LYS A 53 8.04 -3.39 7.23
CA LYS A 53 8.81 -4.63 7.20
C LYS A 53 8.51 -5.47 5.94
N GLY A 54 8.97 -5.04 4.77
CA GLY A 54 8.62 -5.71 3.52
C GLY A 54 9.52 -5.33 2.36
N LYS A 55 9.38 -6.02 1.22
CA LYS A 55 10.18 -5.81 0.01
C LYS A 55 9.54 -4.83 -0.95
N HIS A 56 8.21 -4.87 -1.07
CA HIS A 56 7.50 -4.23 -2.16
C HIS A 56 6.05 -3.90 -1.81
N ILE A 57 5.58 -2.75 -2.26
CA ILE A 57 4.15 -2.43 -2.38
C ILE A 57 3.93 -1.50 -3.58
N SER A 58 2.87 -1.72 -4.34
CA SER A 58 2.51 -0.87 -5.47
C SER A 58 1.01 -0.66 -5.59
N TYR A 59 0.65 0.49 -6.15
CA TYR A 59 -0.69 0.81 -6.63
C TYR A 59 -0.60 1.51 -7.99
N GLY A 60 -1.11 0.88 -9.05
CA GLY A 60 -0.90 1.34 -10.42
C GLY A 60 0.59 1.47 -10.75
N ASP A 61 1.02 2.65 -11.17
CA ASP A 61 2.41 2.98 -11.53
C ASP A 61 3.27 3.47 -10.34
N ARG A 62 2.68 3.58 -9.15
CA ARG A 62 3.37 4.04 -7.93
C ARG A 62 3.90 2.83 -7.17
N ILE A 63 5.22 2.79 -6.99
CA ILE A 63 5.94 1.64 -6.43
C ILE A 63 6.81 2.12 -5.28
N LEU A 64 6.76 1.43 -4.15
CA LEU A 64 7.70 1.56 -3.03
C LEU A 64 8.40 0.22 -2.83
N THR A 65 9.73 0.24 -2.90
CA THR A 65 10.59 -0.93 -2.62
C THR A 65 11.53 -0.60 -1.47
N ALA A 66 11.92 -1.62 -0.72
CA ALA A 66 12.91 -1.48 0.35
C ALA A 66 14.05 -2.47 0.13
N GLU A 67 15.28 -1.97 0.26
CA GLU A 67 16.49 -2.81 0.23
C GLU A 67 16.65 -3.60 1.54
N ASP A 68 16.28 -2.98 2.67
CA ASP A 68 16.23 -3.61 3.99
C ASP A 68 14.79 -3.87 4.41
N VAL A 69 14.41 -5.13 4.47
CA VAL A 69 13.06 -5.59 4.84
C VAL A 69 12.73 -5.40 6.31
N SER A 70 13.68 -5.02 7.17
CA SER A 70 13.43 -4.74 8.59
C SER A 70 12.85 -3.34 8.83
N GLY A 71 12.99 -2.44 7.85
CA GLY A 71 12.57 -1.05 7.94
C GLY A 71 11.11 -0.79 7.62
N ALA A 72 10.75 0.50 7.62
CA ALA A 72 9.46 0.97 7.14
C ALA A 72 9.64 2.22 6.27
N GLY A 73 8.77 2.37 5.27
CA GLY A 73 8.78 3.50 4.35
C GLY A 73 7.36 3.95 4.01
N TRP A 74 7.22 5.20 3.61
CA TRP A 74 5.95 5.73 3.11
C TRP A 74 6.18 6.69 1.95
N MET A 75 5.16 6.80 1.10
CA MET A 75 5.08 7.73 0.01
C MET A 75 3.72 8.42 0.08
N LYS A 76 3.70 9.75 0.05
CA LYS A 76 2.47 10.53 -0.12
C LYS A 76 2.45 11.12 -1.52
N VAL A 77 1.31 11.01 -2.16
CA VAL A 77 1.08 11.52 -3.51
C VAL A 77 0.45 12.90 -3.39
N SER A 78 1.22 13.93 -3.70
CA SER A 78 0.71 15.30 -3.77
C SER A 78 -0.11 15.46 -5.05
N ASN A 79 -1.44 15.49 -4.93
CA ASN A 79 -2.28 15.93 -6.04
C ASN A 79 -2.15 17.45 -6.16
N LEU A 80 -1.33 17.92 -7.09
CA LEU A 80 -1.37 19.32 -7.53
C LEU A 80 -2.79 19.58 -8.06
N ARG A 81 -3.48 20.54 -7.43
CA ARG A 81 -4.80 20.99 -7.86
C ARG A 81 -4.73 21.72 -9.20
#